data_AF-A0A8A4K8C1-F1
#
_entry.id   AF-A0A8A4K8C1-F1
#
_cell.length_a   1.000
_cell.length_b   1.000
_cell.length_c   1.000
_cell.angle_alpha   90.00
_cell.angle_beta   90.00
_cell.angle_gamma   90.00
#
_symmetry.space_group_name_H-M   'P 1'
#
loop_
_entity.id
_entity.type
_entity.pdbx_description
1 polymer ?
#
loop_
_entity_poly.entity_id
_entity_poly.type
_entity_poly.pdbx_seq_one_letter_code
_entity_poly.pdbx_strand_id
1 'polypeptide(L)'
;MSAYKTKVKKAVIPVAGLGTRMLPATKAIPKEMLPLVDKPLIQYVVNECIAAGINEIVLVTHSSKNAIENHFDTSFELESMLEKRVKRQLLDEIQSICPPHVTIMQVRQGIAKGLGHAVMCAHPLVGDEPVAVILPDVIIDEYESNPTKDNLAEMLSRYEESGRSQIMVEPVSDVTAYGVVDCQGAELNPGDSAPMVGVVEKPKASEAPSNLAVVGRYVLSADIWPLLAKTPPGAGGEVQLTDSIAMLMDKETVEAYHLKGVSHDCGNKLGYMQAFVEYGVRHPVLGKEFTEWLNNTVSDKK
;
A
#
# COMPACT_ATOMS: atom_id res chain seq x y z
N MET A 1 1.07 -24.81 -11.36
CA MET A 1 0.00 -23.94 -10.82
C MET A 1 -0.75 -24.72 -9.76
N SER A 2 -0.33 -24.59 -8.49
CA SER A 2 -1.19 -24.98 -7.37
C SER A 2 -2.07 -23.78 -7.09
N ALA A 3 -3.29 -23.78 -7.62
CA ALA A 3 -4.28 -22.74 -7.33
C ALA A 3 -4.83 -22.99 -5.91
N TYR A 4 -4.02 -22.68 -4.89
CA TYR A 4 -4.59 -22.40 -3.58
C TYR A 4 -5.47 -21.17 -3.75
N LYS A 5 -6.79 -21.38 -3.69
CA LYS A 5 -7.78 -20.31 -3.80
C LYS A 5 -7.79 -19.60 -2.46
N THR A 6 -7.05 -18.51 -2.34
CA THR A 6 -6.99 -17.70 -1.11
C THR A 6 -8.42 -17.25 -0.73
N LYS A 7 -8.75 -17.21 0.56
CA LYS A 7 -10.03 -16.64 1.02
C LYS A 7 -10.11 -15.14 0.74
N VAL A 8 -8.98 -14.44 0.82
CA VAL A 8 -8.86 -12.99 0.59
C VAL A 8 -8.70 -12.73 -0.90
N LYS A 9 -9.82 -12.46 -1.57
CA LYS A 9 -9.87 -12.26 -3.03
C LYS A 9 -9.66 -10.81 -3.47
N LYS A 10 -9.89 -9.86 -2.57
CA LYS A 10 -9.98 -8.43 -2.88
C LYS A 10 -8.97 -7.62 -2.07
N ALA A 11 -8.36 -6.64 -2.74
CA ALA A 11 -7.58 -5.58 -2.10
C ALA A 11 -8.33 -4.25 -2.18
N VAL A 12 -8.47 -3.57 -1.05
CA VAL A 12 -9.01 -2.21 -0.94
C VAL A 12 -7.85 -1.23 -0.88
N ILE A 13 -7.82 -0.26 -1.81
CA ILE A 13 -6.79 0.77 -1.90
C ILE A 13 -7.44 2.15 -1.73
N PRO A 14 -7.27 2.79 -0.57
CA PRO A 14 -7.78 4.14 -0.34
C PRO A 14 -6.97 5.21 -1.09
N VAL A 15 -7.55 5.79 -2.13
CA VAL A 15 -6.92 6.79 -3.02
C VAL A 15 -7.64 8.15 -3.03
N ALA A 16 -8.60 8.35 -2.13
CA ALA A 16 -9.45 9.55 -2.09
C ALA A 16 -8.76 10.79 -1.49
N GLY A 17 -7.64 10.63 -0.77
CA GLY A 17 -6.95 11.71 -0.08
C GLY A 17 -6.39 12.81 -0.99
N LEU A 18 -6.40 14.07 -0.54
CA LEU A 18 -5.95 15.21 -1.34
C LEU A 18 -4.42 15.34 -1.46
N GLY A 19 -3.65 14.60 -0.67
CA GLY A 19 -2.18 14.61 -0.74
C GLY A 19 -1.53 15.95 -0.39
N THR A 20 -2.06 16.63 0.63
CA THR A 20 -1.62 17.97 1.07
C THR A 20 -0.13 18.03 1.42
N ARG A 21 0.44 16.96 1.97
CA ARG A 21 1.87 16.84 2.28
C ARG A 21 2.78 16.97 1.04
N MET A 22 2.26 16.67 -0.14
CA MET A 22 2.99 16.67 -1.41
C MET A 22 2.73 17.93 -2.26
N LEU A 23 2.01 18.92 -1.73
CA LEU A 23 1.80 20.20 -2.43
C LEU A 23 3.14 20.94 -2.66
N PRO A 24 3.30 21.65 -3.80
CA PRO A 24 2.28 21.92 -4.81
C PRO A 24 2.15 20.84 -5.90
N ALA A 25 2.99 19.79 -5.91
CA ALA A 25 3.01 18.79 -6.97
C ALA A 25 1.64 18.12 -7.17
N THR A 26 0.93 17.85 -6.08
CA THR A 26 -0.37 17.16 -6.07
C THR A 26 -1.59 18.09 -6.18
N LYS A 27 -1.39 19.37 -6.52
CA LYS A 27 -2.50 20.33 -6.63
C LYS A 27 -3.54 19.94 -7.69
N ALA A 28 -3.09 19.35 -8.78
CA ALA A 28 -3.93 19.00 -9.93
C ALA A 28 -3.75 17.56 -10.41
N ILE A 29 -2.82 16.81 -9.81
CA ILE A 29 -2.61 15.38 -10.06
C ILE A 29 -2.74 14.62 -8.74
N PRO A 30 -3.27 13.38 -8.74
CA PRO A 30 -3.30 12.54 -7.56
C PRO A 30 -1.88 12.29 -7.00
N LYS A 31 -1.72 12.19 -5.67
CA LYS A 31 -0.43 11.79 -5.06
C LYS A 31 0.00 10.40 -5.51
N GLU A 32 -0.98 9.52 -5.73
CA GLU A 32 -0.79 8.15 -6.17
C GLU A 32 -0.27 8.06 -7.61
N MET A 33 -0.39 9.17 -8.37
CA MET A 33 0.13 9.31 -9.74
C MET A 33 1.50 9.98 -9.79
N LEU A 34 2.13 10.27 -8.65
CA LEU A 34 3.52 10.75 -8.65
C LEU A 34 4.43 9.64 -9.20
N PRO A 35 5.31 9.95 -10.17
CA PRO A 35 6.16 8.94 -10.79
C PRO A 35 7.36 8.61 -9.90
N LEU A 36 7.53 7.33 -9.60
CA LEU A 36 8.78 6.80 -9.12
C LEU A 36 9.60 6.41 -10.35
N VAL A 37 10.50 7.31 -10.75
CA VAL A 37 11.21 7.27 -12.03
C VAL A 37 10.28 7.40 -13.24
N ASP A 38 9.68 6.30 -13.70
CA ASP A 38 8.89 6.22 -14.93
C ASP A 38 7.51 5.59 -14.74
N LYS A 39 7.19 5.11 -13.53
CA LYS A 39 5.89 4.50 -13.19
C LYS A 39 5.24 5.22 -12.01
N PRO A 40 3.92 5.44 -11.99
CA PRO A 40 3.25 6.04 -10.84
C PRO A 40 3.23 5.10 -9.63
N LEU A 41 3.23 5.65 -8.42
CA LEU A 41 3.17 4.89 -7.15
C LEU A 41 2.08 3.82 -7.15
N ILE A 42 0.89 4.15 -7.66
CA ILE A 42 -0.24 3.22 -7.70
C ILE A 42 0.04 1.96 -8.52
N GLN A 43 0.88 2.04 -9.57
CA GLN A 43 1.23 0.88 -10.39
C GLN A 43 2.08 -0.11 -9.59
N TYR A 44 3.03 0.35 -8.79
CA TYR A 44 3.81 -0.52 -7.90
C TYR A 44 2.90 -1.23 -6.90
N VAL A 45 1.96 -0.51 -6.30
CA VAL A 45 1.01 -1.03 -5.30
C VAL A 45 0.07 -2.08 -5.92
N VAL A 46 -0.42 -1.83 -7.13
CA VAL A 46 -1.25 -2.79 -7.88
C VAL A 46 -0.43 -4.02 -8.29
N ASN A 47 0.80 -3.83 -8.77
CA ASN A 47 1.70 -4.94 -9.10
C ASN A 47 2.00 -5.82 -7.89
N GLU A 48 2.20 -5.23 -6.70
CA GLU A 48 2.36 -5.97 -5.44
C GLU A 48 1.13 -6.85 -5.15
N CYS A 49 -0.07 -6.30 -5.30
CA CYS A 49 -1.32 -7.06 -5.11
C CYS A 49 -1.40 -8.24 -6.07
N ILE A 50 -1.10 -8.01 -7.35
CA ILE A 50 -1.13 -9.04 -8.40
C ILE A 50 -0.08 -10.12 -8.14
N ALA A 51 1.14 -9.73 -7.75
CA ALA A 51 2.23 -10.65 -7.43
C ALA A 51 1.86 -11.55 -6.24
N ALA A 52 1.15 -11.01 -5.25
CA ALA A 52 0.62 -11.76 -4.11
C ALA A 52 -0.62 -12.63 -4.47
N GLY A 53 -1.12 -12.56 -5.70
CA GLY A 53 -2.24 -13.36 -6.21
C GLY A 53 -3.63 -12.72 -6.07
N ILE A 54 -3.72 -11.43 -5.73
CA ILE A 54 -4.98 -10.69 -5.66
C ILE A 54 -5.30 -10.10 -7.04
N ASN A 55 -6.43 -10.51 -7.60
CA ASN A 55 -6.85 -10.12 -8.95
C ASN A 55 -8.04 -9.13 -8.96
N GLU A 56 -8.65 -8.87 -7.81
CA GLU A 56 -9.77 -7.92 -7.70
C GLU A 56 -9.35 -6.75 -6.80
N ILE A 57 -9.29 -5.56 -7.37
CA ILE A 57 -8.83 -4.34 -6.69
C ILE A 57 -10.00 -3.37 -6.57
N VAL A 58 -10.22 -2.81 -5.38
CA VAL A 58 -11.25 -1.83 -5.09
C VAL A 58 -10.59 -0.51 -4.72
N LEU A 59 -10.65 0.46 -5.62
CA LEU A 59 -10.19 1.82 -5.38
C LEU A 59 -11.28 2.61 -4.65
N VAL A 60 -10.97 3.08 -3.44
CA VAL A 60 -11.85 4.03 -2.74
C VAL A 60 -11.39 5.43 -3.07
N THR A 61 -12.10 6.09 -3.99
CA THR A 61 -11.61 7.24 -4.75
C THR A 61 -12.41 8.53 -4.51
N HIS A 62 -11.94 9.62 -5.13
CA HIS A 62 -12.53 10.97 -5.09
C HIS A 62 -12.77 11.49 -6.52
N SER A 63 -13.61 12.50 -6.70
CA SER A 63 -13.97 13.05 -8.02
C SER A 63 -12.79 13.60 -8.83
N SER A 64 -11.72 14.00 -8.15
CA SER A 64 -10.50 14.56 -8.77
C SER A 64 -9.45 13.50 -9.14
N LYS A 65 -9.81 12.21 -9.15
CA LYS A 65 -8.85 11.09 -9.21
C LYS A 65 -9.00 10.19 -10.43
N ASN A 66 -9.75 10.61 -11.46
CA ASN A 66 -9.96 9.84 -12.70
C ASN A 66 -8.64 9.40 -13.38
N ALA A 67 -7.54 10.14 -13.19
CA ALA A 67 -6.24 9.76 -13.75
C ALA A 67 -5.74 8.39 -13.27
N ILE A 68 -6.14 7.95 -12.06
CA ILE A 68 -5.77 6.64 -11.53
C ILE A 68 -6.45 5.54 -12.35
N GLU A 69 -7.75 5.67 -12.61
CA GLU A 69 -8.51 4.69 -13.39
C GLU A 69 -8.01 4.63 -14.83
N ASN A 70 -7.82 5.79 -15.46
CA ASN A 70 -7.31 5.88 -16.83
C ASN A 70 -5.92 5.25 -17.00
N HIS A 71 -5.10 5.20 -15.93
CA HIS A 71 -3.77 4.59 -15.98
C HIS A 71 -3.83 3.07 -16.18
N PHE A 72 -4.88 2.42 -15.66
CA PHE A 72 -5.08 0.97 -15.78
C PHE A 72 -6.09 0.58 -16.87
N ASP A 73 -6.76 1.56 -17.49
CA ASP A 73 -7.69 1.34 -18.59
C ASP A 73 -6.99 1.53 -19.95
N THR A 74 -7.62 1.03 -21.01
CA THR A 74 -7.14 1.17 -22.38
C THR A 74 -7.14 2.64 -22.80
N SER A 75 -5.94 3.15 -23.11
CA SER A 75 -5.76 4.50 -23.65
C SER A 75 -5.85 4.48 -25.19
N PHE A 76 -7.06 4.39 -25.72
CA PHE A 76 -7.33 4.15 -27.15
C PHE A 76 -6.52 5.05 -28.12
N GLU A 77 -6.47 6.36 -27.85
CA GLU A 77 -5.74 7.31 -28.71
C GLU A 77 -4.23 7.08 -28.65
N LEU A 78 -3.68 6.79 -27.45
CA LEU A 78 -2.26 6.52 -27.23
C LEU A 78 -1.83 5.22 -27.91
N GLU A 79 -2.58 4.14 -27.71
CA GLU A 79 -2.30 2.84 -28.32
C GLU A 79 -2.35 2.93 -29.85
N SER A 80 -3.40 3.54 -30.40
CA SER A 80 -3.53 3.79 -31.85
C SER A 80 -2.36 4.59 -32.42
N MET A 81 -1.82 5.54 -31.65
CA MET A 81 -0.66 6.34 -32.08
C MET A 81 0.64 5.53 -32.05
N LEU A 82 0.84 4.70 -31.02
CA LEU A 82 2.03 3.84 -30.87
C LEU A 82 2.06 2.75 -31.94
N GLU A 83 0.91 2.14 -32.26
CA GLU A 83 0.75 1.19 -33.36
C GLU A 83 1.15 1.82 -34.71
N LYS A 84 0.60 3.00 -35.03
CA LYS A 84 0.94 3.74 -36.26
C LYS A 84 2.42 4.09 -36.37
N ARG A 85 3.08 4.34 -35.23
CA ARG A 85 4.53 4.64 -35.15
C ARG A 85 5.39 3.39 -35.01
N VAL A 86 4.81 2.19 -35.03
CA VAL A 86 5.49 0.88 -34.91
C VAL A 86 6.32 0.79 -33.62
N LYS A 87 5.88 1.43 -32.54
CA LYS A 87 6.54 1.42 -31.22
C LYS A 87 6.07 0.22 -30.38
N ARG A 88 6.35 -0.99 -30.87
CA ARG A 88 5.81 -2.25 -30.33
C ARG A 88 6.13 -2.49 -28.85
N GLN A 89 7.38 -2.27 -28.43
CA GLN A 89 7.78 -2.45 -27.03
C GLN A 89 6.99 -1.55 -26.07
N LEU A 90 6.84 -0.25 -26.41
CA LEU A 90 6.05 0.68 -25.60
C LEU A 90 4.56 0.34 -25.58
N LEU A 91 4.03 -0.17 -26.70
CA LEU A 91 2.64 -0.63 -26.78
C LEU A 91 2.42 -1.83 -25.84
N ASP A 92 3.31 -2.82 -25.91
CA ASP A 92 3.25 -4.01 -25.05
C ASP A 92 3.37 -3.62 -23.56
N GLU A 93 4.27 -2.69 -23.23
CA GLU A 93 4.43 -2.15 -21.87
C GLU A 93 3.13 -1.51 -21.35
N ILE A 94 2.49 -0.64 -22.13
CA ILE A 94 1.25 0.02 -21.74
C ILE A 94 0.09 -0.97 -21.61
N GLN A 95 -0.07 -1.88 -22.56
CA GLN A 95 -1.11 -2.91 -22.51
C GLN A 95 -0.92 -3.90 -21.35
N SER A 96 0.32 -4.04 -20.85
CA SER A 96 0.64 -4.91 -19.72
C SER A 96 0.43 -4.27 -18.33
N ILE A 97 0.14 -2.96 -18.25
CA ILE A 97 -0.06 -2.25 -16.97
C ILE A 97 -1.16 -2.89 -16.12
N CYS A 98 -2.27 -3.30 -16.75
CA CYS A 98 -3.33 -4.07 -16.10
C CYS A 98 -3.49 -5.42 -16.82
N PRO A 99 -3.03 -6.53 -16.24
CA PRO A 99 -3.17 -7.84 -16.86
C PRO A 99 -4.65 -8.21 -17.10
N PRO A 100 -4.99 -8.95 -18.19
CA PRO A 100 -6.39 -9.22 -18.55
C PRO A 100 -7.24 -9.98 -17.52
N HIS A 101 -6.60 -10.62 -16.54
CA HIS A 101 -7.26 -11.36 -15.46
C HIS A 101 -7.48 -10.53 -14.20
N VAL A 102 -7.03 -9.27 -14.19
CA VAL A 102 -7.14 -8.34 -13.07
C VAL A 102 -8.32 -7.40 -13.34
N THR A 103 -9.16 -7.20 -12.32
CA THR A 103 -10.30 -6.29 -12.36
C THR A 103 -10.10 -5.18 -11.36
N ILE A 104 -10.15 -3.93 -11.84
CA ILE A 104 -10.13 -2.74 -10.98
C ILE A 104 -11.54 -2.16 -10.93
N MET A 105 -12.08 -2.10 -9.72
CA MET A 105 -13.36 -1.49 -9.38
C MET A 105 -13.10 -0.18 -8.64
N GLN A 106 -14.07 0.72 -8.67
CA GLN A 106 -14.02 1.95 -7.87
C GLN A 106 -15.30 2.17 -7.08
N VAL A 107 -15.15 2.82 -5.93
CA VAL A 107 -16.25 3.39 -5.14
C VAL A 107 -15.83 4.76 -4.65
N ARG A 108 -16.78 5.69 -4.55
CA ARG A 108 -16.49 7.04 -4.06
C ARG A 108 -16.53 7.07 -2.53
N GLN A 109 -15.51 7.66 -1.91
CA GLN A 109 -15.54 7.92 -0.47
C GLN A 109 -16.59 8.97 -0.09
N GLY A 110 -16.86 9.93 -1.00
CA GLY A 110 -17.69 11.09 -0.69
C GLY A 110 -16.94 12.07 0.21
N ILE A 111 -17.40 12.24 1.46
CA ILE A 111 -16.76 13.13 2.43
C ILE A 111 -15.57 12.38 3.06
N ALA A 112 -14.39 13.00 3.05
CA ALA A 112 -13.19 12.45 3.69
C ALA A 112 -13.36 12.46 5.22
N LYS A 113 -13.68 11.29 5.79
CA LYS A 113 -13.89 11.07 7.23
C LYS A 113 -12.86 10.10 7.83
N GLY A 114 -11.66 10.02 7.25
CA GLY A 114 -10.61 9.12 7.72
C GLY A 114 -10.52 7.79 6.99
N LEU A 115 -9.48 7.02 7.34
CA LEU A 115 -9.12 5.76 6.71
C LEU A 115 -10.15 4.64 6.97
N GLY A 116 -10.66 4.53 8.20
CA GLY A 116 -11.69 3.53 8.52
C GLY A 116 -12.96 3.75 7.70
N HIS A 117 -13.38 5.01 7.53
CA HIS A 117 -14.48 5.36 6.63
C HIS A 117 -14.18 4.98 5.17
N ALA A 118 -12.94 5.18 4.69
CA ALA A 118 -12.56 4.76 3.35
C ALA A 118 -12.72 3.25 3.16
N VAL A 119 -12.19 2.44 4.09
CA VAL A 119 -12.34 0.98 4.03
C VAL A 119 -13.81 0.58 4.06
N MET A 120 -14.62 1.19 4.94
CA MET A 120 -16.05 0.90 5.03
C MET A 120 -16.81 1.21 3.72
N CYS A 121 -16.40 2.22 2.94
CA CYS A 121 -17.01 2.51 1.64
C CYS A 121 -16.86 1.34 0.63
N ALA A 122 -15.86 0.49 0.80
CA ALA A 122 -15.66 -0.70 -0.04
C ALA A 122 -16.54 -1.90 0.36
N HIS A 123 -17.16 -1.89 1.55
CA HIS A 123 -17.95 -3.02 2.05
C HIS A 123 -19.01 -3.53 1.06
N PRO A 124 -19.79 -2.70 0.34
CA PRO A 124 -20.76 -3.19 -0.64
C PRO A 124 -20.15 -3.96 -1.82
N LEU A 125 -18.89 -3.70 -2.16
CA LEU A 125 -18.17 -4.41 -3.22
C LEU A 125 -17.45 -5.65 -2.68
N VAL A 126 -16.97 -5.60 -1.44
CA VAL A 126 -16.25 -6.73 -0.82
C VAL A 126 -17.21 -7.79 -0.30
N GLY A 127 -18.32 -7.37 0.33
CA GLY A 127 -19.21 -8.23 1.10
C GLY A 127 -18.67 -8.55 2.49
N ASP A 128 -19.32 -9.47 3.19
CA ASP A 128 -18.89 -9.97 4.51
C ASP A 128 -17.76 -11.02 4.35
N GLU A 129 -16.68 -10.61 3.68
CA GLU A 129 -15.53 -11.43 3.32
C GLU A 129 -14.24 -10.82 3.89
N PRO A 130 -13.18 -11.61 4.13
CA PRO A 130 -11.89 -11.07 4.53
C PRO A 130 -11.24 -10.28 3.39
N VAL A 131 -10.42 -9.29 3.74
CA VAL A 131 -9.98 -8.25 2.80
C VAL A 131 -8.53 -7.85 3.05
N ALA A 132 -7.80 -7.59 1.97
CA ALA A 132 -6.52 -6.91 2.05
C ALA A 132 -6.73 -5.38 2.00
N VAL A 133 -6.09 -4.61 2.86
CA VAL A 133 -6.11 -3.13 2.79
C VAL A 133 -4.69 -2.65 2.54
N ILE A 134 -4.53 -1.78 1.55
CA ILE A 134 -3.22 -1.39 1.03
C ILE A 134 -3.14 0.12 0.95
N LEU A 135 -2.21 0.73 1.69
CA LEU A 135 -1.96 2.17 1.61
C LEU A 135 -1.04 2.48 0.42
N PRO A 136 -1.48 3.31 -0.55
CA PRO A 136 -0.79 3.48 -1.83
C PRO A 136 0.41 4.43 -1.76
N ASP A 137 0.63 5.10 -0.63
CA ASP A 137 1.77 5.99 -0.41
C ASP A 137 2.98 5.31 0.22
N VAL A 138 2.87 4.03 0.58
CA VAL A 138 4.00 3.23 1.03
C VAL A 138 4.31 2.18 -0.03
N ILE A 139 5.53 2.21 -0.57
CA ILE A 139 6.01 1.25 -1.57
C ILE A 139 6.90 0.24 -0.87
N ILE A 140 6.57 -1.05 -1.00
CA ILE A 140 7.46 -2.13 -0.58
C ILE A 140 8.44 -2.41 -1.71
N ASP A 141 9.73 -2.39 -1.38
CA ASP A 141 10.79 -2.48 -2.36
C ASP A 141 10.88 -3.89 -3.00
N GLU A 142 10.54 -3.98 -4.29
CA GLU A 142 10.55 -5.22 -5.07
C GLU A 142 11.96 -5.76 -5.35
N TYR A 143 13.01 -4.98 -5.06
CA TYR A 143 14.41 -5.41 -5.21
C TYR A 143 14.99 -5.98 -3.91
N GLU A 144 14.38 -5.68 -2.76
CA GLU A 144 14.84 -6.12 -1.43
C GLU A 144 14.02 -7.30 -0.89
N SER A 145 12.93 -7.67 -1.56
CA SER A 145 12.06 -8.80 -1.21
C SER A 145 11.38 -9.39 -2.44
N ASN A 146 10.85 -10.62 -2.36
CA ASN A 146 10.12 -11.23 -3.46
C ASN A 146 8.60 -11.07 -3.27
N PRO A 147 7.92 -10.17 -4.04
CA PRO A 147 6.49 -9.90 -3.83
C PRO A 147 5.56 -11.08 -4.14
N THR A 148 6.06 -12.15 -4.78
CA THR A 148 5.29 -13.39 -5.02
C THR A 148 5.32 -14.38 -3.85
N LYS A 149 6.14 -14.13 -2.83
CA LYS A 149 6.37 -15.07 -1.72
C LYS A 149 6.40 -14.39 -0.35
N ASP A 150 7.03 -13.22 -0.28
CA ASP A 150 7.24 -12.47 0.94
C ASP A 150 6.10 -11.46 1.15
N ASN A 151 6.10 -10.83 2.34
CA ASN A 151 5.26 -9.67 2.63
C ASN A 151 3.77 -9.97 2.46
N LEU A 152 3.05 -9.25 1.59
CA LEU A 152 1.62 -9.44 1.39
C LEU A 152 1.27 -10.90 1.05
N ALA A 153 2.07 -11.58 0.22
CA ALA A 153 1.85 -12.99 -0.13
C ALA A 153 1.95 -13.92 1.08
N GLU A 154 2.90 -13.65 1.96
CA GLU A 154 3.12 -14.41 3.21
C GLU A 154 2.02 -14.12 4.23
N MET A 155 1.58 -12.86 4.36
CA MET A 155 0.43 -12.48 5.19
C MET A 155 -0.86 -13.16 4.74
N LEU A 156 -1.12 -13.23 3.43
CA LEU A 156 -2.27 -13.95 2.87
C LEU A 156 -2.21 -15.45 3.20
N SER A 157 -1.03 -16.05 3.04
CA SER A 157 -0.81 -17.48 3.36
C SER A 157 -1.01 -17.74 4.85
N ARG A 158 -0.46 -16.87 5.72
CA ARG A 158 -0.61 -16.94 7.17
C ARG A 158 -2.05 -16.76 7.62
N TYR A 159 -2.80 -15.85 6.99
CA TYR A 159 -4.22 -15.68 7.23
C TYR A 159 -5.02 -16.93 6.84
N GLU A 160 -4.69 -17.58 5.72
CA GLU A 160 -5.37 -18.81 5.30
C GLU A 160 -5.14 -19.96 6.29
N GLU A 161 -3.92 -20.08 6.83
CA GLU A 161 -3.55 -21.10 7.81
C GLU A 161 -4.17 -20.89 9.20
N SER A 162 -4.15 -19.64 9.68
CA SER A 162 -4.49 -19.32 11.07
C SER A 162 -5.89 -18.73 11.26
N GLY A 163 -6.47 -18.15 10.20
CA GLY A 163 -7.67 -17.31 10.27
C GLY A 163 -7.47 -15.96 10.97
N ARG A 164 -6.26 -15.64 11.42
CA ARG A 164 -5.95 -14.44 12.21
C ARG A 164 -5.57 -13.29 11.31
N SER A 165 -6.19 -12.14 11.53
CA SER A 165 -5.85 -10.90 10.84
C SER A 165 -4.35 -10.58 10.96
N GLN A 166 -3.74 -10.11 9.88
CA GLN A 166 -2.31 -9.81 9.79
C GLN A 166 -2.09 -8.31 9.56
N ILE A 167 -1.17 -7.70 10.30
CA ILE A 167 -0.80 -6.29 10.18
C ILE A 167 0.69 -6.17 9.96
N MET A 168 1.10 -5.62 8.84
CA MET A 168 2.52 -5.45 8.55
C MET A 168 3.13 -4.34 9.39
N VAL A 169 4.27 -4.64 10.02
CA VAL A 169 5.04 -3.72 10.83
C VAL A 169 6.52 -3.71 10.44
N GLU A 170 7.18 -2.60 10.72
CA GLU A 170 8.63 -2.45 10.60
C GLU A 170 9.18 -1.63 11.77
N PRO A 171 10.44 -1.87 12.20
CA PRO A 171 11.06 -1.07 13.24
C PRO A 171 11.39 0.34 12.73
N VAL A 172 10.95 1.37 13.45
CA VAL A 172 11.25 2.78 13.14
C VAL A 172 12.00 3.46 14.27
N SER A 173 12.81 4.47 13.93
CA SER A 173 13.48 5.32 14.91
C SER A 173 12.56 6.41 15.47
N ASP A 174 11.62 6.91 14.66
CA ASP A 174 10.60 7.88 15.07
C ASP A 174 9.21 7.23 15.02
N VAL A 175 8.67 6.95 16.19
CA VAL A 175 7.36 6.33 16.40
C VAL A 175 6.20 7.31 16.33
N THR A 176 6.45 8.62 16.36
CA THR A 176 5.41 9.64 16.56
C THR A 176 4.55 9.91 15.32
N ALA A 177 5.00 9.44 14.15
CA ALA A 177 4.31 9.63 12.87
C ALA A 177 3.37 8.48 12.49
N TYR A 178 3.40 7.36 13.21
CA TYR A 178 2.81 6.08 12.79
C TYR A 178 1.89 5.48 13.85
N GLY A 179 1.08 4.50 13.44
CA GLY A 179 0.47 3.56 14.38
C GLY A 179 1.53 2.58 14.91
N VAL A 180 1.63 2.40 16.22
CA VAL A 180 2.63 1.54 16.86
C VAL A 180 1.95 0.38 17.55
N VAL A 181 2.43 -0.84 17.30
CA VAL A 181 1.83 -2.07 17.84
C VAL A 181 2.45 -2.48 19.18
N ASP A 182 1.67 -3.15 20.01
CA ASP A 182 2.13 -3.81 21.23
C ASP A 182 2.12 -5.32 21.02
N CYS A 183 3.31 -5.93 20.95
CA CYS A 183 3.50 -7.39 20.87
C CYS A 183 3.95 -7.99 22.22
N GLN A 184 3.71 -7.31 23.34
CA GLN A 184 4.11 -7.71 24.69
C GLN A 184 5.62 -8.04 24.82
N GLY A 185 6.46 -7.31 24.09
CA GLY A 185 7.91 -7.50 24.08
C GLY A 185 8.40 -8.69 23.25
N ALA A 186 7.56 -9.30 22.41
CA ALA A 186 8.00 -10.32 21.46
C ALA A 186 9.01 -9.74 20.47
N GLU A 187 10.16 -10.40 20.32
CA GLU A 187 11.13 -10.11 19.26
C GLU A 187 10.69 -10.81 17.96
N LEU A 188 10.54 -10.01 16.90
CA LEU A 188 10.11 -10.47 15.58
C LEU A 188 11.29 -10.34 14.61
N ASN A 189 11.65 -11.41 13.91
CA ASN A 189 12.55 -11.33 12.76
C ASN A 189 11.74 -11.06 11.48
N PRO A 190 12.37 -10.54 10.40
CA PRO A 190 11.71 -10.39 9.11
C PRO A 190 11.01 -11.67 8.63
N GLY A 191 9.71 -11.59 8.37
CA GLY A 191 8.85 -12.71 8.00
C GLY A 191 8.09 -13.38 9.15
N ASP A 192 8.47 -13.11 10.40
CA ASP A 192 7.76 -13.66 11.55
C ASP A 192 6.40 -12.98 11.73
N SER A 193 5.46 -13.71 12.33
CA SER A 193 4.19 -13.17 12.81
C SER A 193 4.00 -13.50 14.28
N ALA A 194 3.61 -12.51 15.09
CA ALA A 194 3.33 -12.69 16.50
C ALA A 194 2.00 -12.03 16.88
N PRO A 195 1.24 -12.59 17.83
CA PRO A 195 0.06 -11.93 18.37
C PRO A 195 0.38 -10.51 18.87
N MET A 196 -0.44 -9.55 18.50
CA MET A 196 -0.43 -8.21 19.05
C MET A 196 -1.65 -8.01 19.96
N VAL A 197 -1.49 -7.20 21.00
CA VAL A 197 -2.52 -6.93 22.02
C VAL A 197 -2.96 -5.47 22.04
N GLY A 198 -2.30 -4.61 21.26
CA GLY A 198 -2.57 -3.19 21.23
C GLY A 198 -2.03 -2.53 19.98
N VAL A 199 -2.66 -1.43 19.59
CA VAL A 199 -2.16 -0.52 18.56
C VAL A 199 -2.52 0.89 18.97
N VAL A 200 -1.57 1.81 18.89
CA VAL A 200 -1.76 3.21 19.28
C VAL A 200 -1.41 4.09 18.09
N GLU A 201 -2.35 4.92 17.64
CA GLU A 201 -2.14 5.86 16.54
C GLU A 201 -1.33 7.08 17.03
N LYS A 202 -0.15 7.29 16.44
CA LYS A 202 0.72 8.46 16.68
C LYS A 202 0.99 8.72 18.17
N PRO A 203 1.55 7.72 18.89
CA PRO A 203 1.85 7.89 20.30
C PRO A 203 2.95 8.92 20.50
N LYS A 204 3.04 9.49 21.71
CA LYS A 204 4.27 10.15 22.12
C LYS A 204 5.37 9.09 22.28
N ALA A 205 6.62 9.46 22.03
CA ALA A 205 7.75 8.55 22.18
C ALA A 205 7.83 7.86 23.56
N SER A 206 7.42 8.55 24.63
CA SER A 206 7.38 7.99 26.00
C SER A 206 6.21 7.05 26.27
N GLU A 207 5.19 7.06 25.43
CA GLU A 207 3.95 6.27 25.56
C GLU A 207 3.88 5.15 24.52
N ALA A 208 4.90 5.03 23.66
CA ALA A 208 4.96 4.03 22.61
C ALA A 208 5.19 2.62 23.20
N PRO A 209 4.34 1.63 22.88
CA PRO A 209 4.48 0.28 23.43
C PRO A 209 5.66 -0.51 22.85
N SER A 210 6.14 -0.12 21.66
CA SER A 210 7.30 -0.69 20.99
C SER A 210 7.89 0.32 19.99
N ASN A 211 8.84 -0.12 19.16
CA ASN A 211 9.32 0.61 17.98
C ASN A 211 8.74 0.06 16.66
N LEU A 212 7.79 -0.87 16.71
CA LEU A 212 7.19 -1.51 15.54
C LEU A 212 6.03 -0.64 15.01
N ALA A 213 6.28 0.07 13.93
CA ALA A 213 5.30 0.92 13.26
C ALA A 213 4.55 0.15 12.18
N VAL A 214 3.26 0.45 12.03
CA VAL A 214 2.40 -0.11 10.99
C VAL A 214 2.78 0.48 9.63
N VAL A 215 3.10 -0.41 8.67
CA VAL A 215 3.60 -0.05 7.32
C VAL A 215 2.46 0.36 6.38
N GLY A 216 1.23 -0.13 6.63
CA GLY A 216 0.09 0.12 5.74
C GLY A 216 -0.23 -1.05 4.79
N ARG A 217 0.06 -2.28 5.22
CA ARG A 217 -0.52 -3.51 4.66
C ARG A 217 -1.30 -4.22 5.75
N TYR A 218 -2.52 -4.61 5.44
CA TYR A 218 -3.41 -5.32 6.35
C TYR A 218 -4.05 -6.47 5.61
N VAL A 219 -4.20 -7.62 6.26
CA VAL A 219 -5.10 -8.70 5.85
C VAL A 219 -6.08 -8.89 6.99
N LEU A 220 -7.32 -8.47 6.81
CA LEU A 220 -8.32 -8.37 7.87
C LEU A 220 -9.40 -9.42 7.67
N SER A 221 -9.83 -10.06 8.75
CA SER A 221 -10.99 -10.94 8.78
C SER A 221 -12.28 -10.16 8.47
N ALA A 222 -13.34 -10.88 8.08
CA ALA A 222 -14.65 -10.27 7.85
C ALA A 222 -15.24 -9.62 9.11
N ASP A 223 -14.76 -9.99 10.30
CA ASP A 223 -15.23 -9.45 11.57
C ASP A 223 -14.87 -7.97 11.75
N ILE A 224 -14.01 -7.41 10.88
CA ILE A 224 -13.73 -5.97 10.84
C ILE A 224 -14.94 -5.14 10.39
N TRP A 225 -15.82 -5.66 9.52
CA TRP A 225 -16.90 -4.86 8.93
C TRP A 225 -17.91 -4.33 9.94
N PRO A 226 -18.45 -5.16 10.87
CA PRO A 226 -19.35 -4.66 11.91
C PRO A 226 -18.66 -3.72 12.91
N LEU A 227 -17.33 -3.79 13.03
CA LEU A 227 -16.55 -2.92 13.90
C LEU A 227 -16.36 -1.55 13.25
N LEU A 228 -15.91 -1.50 11.99
CA LEU A 228 -15.80 -0.27 11.19
C LEU A 228 -17.10 0.54 11.19
N ALA A 229 -18.25 -0.14 11.10
CA ALA A 229 -19.56 0.51 11.14
C ALA A 229 -19.91 1.16 12.49
N LYS A 230 -19.27 0.72 13.59
CA LYS A 230 -19.52 1.18 14.97
C LYS A 230 -18.41 2.07 15.51
N THR A 231 -17.23 2.06 14.89
CA THR A 231 -16.07 2.84 15.34
C THR A 231 -16.42 4.32 15.37
N PRO A 232 -16.35 4.96 16.55
CA PRO A 232 -16.62 6.39 16.65
C PRO A 232 -15.50 7.18 15.96
N PRO A 233 -15.75 8.43 15.54
CA PRO A 233 -14.69 9.33 15.13
C PRO A 233 -13.69 9.53 16.29
N GLY A 234 -12.40 9.34 16.01
CA GLY A 234 -11.30 9.45 16.96
C GLY A 234 -10.49 10.73 16.75
N ALA A 235 -9.17 10.57 16.67
CA ALA A 235 -8.23 11.67 16.48
C ALA A 235 -8.58 12.50 15.22
N GLY A 236 -8.67 13.83 15.39
CA GLY A 236 -9.00 14.75 14.29
C GLY A 236 -10.45 14.69 13.80
N GLY A 237 -11.36 14.00 14.51
CA GLY A 237 -12.75 13.84 14.08
C GLY A 237 -12.93 12.85 12.93
N GLU A 238 -11.91 12.01 12.69
CA GLU A 238 -11.87 11.00 11.63
C GLU A 238 -12.08 9.60 12.20
N VAL A 239 -12.74 8.71 11.44
CA VAL A 239 -12.85 7.29 11.75
C VAL A 239 -11.53 6.62 11.37
N GLN A 240 -10.76 6.18 12.37
CA GLN A 240 -9.47 5.54 12.16
C GLN A 240 -9.62 4.02 12.00
N LEU A 241 -8.80 3.43 11.12
CA LEU A 241 -8.74 1.99 10.96
C LEU A 241 -8.10 1.31 12.19
N THR A 242 -7.12 1.97 12.82
CA THR A 242 -6.44 1.51 14.02
C THR A 242 -7.40 1.31 15.19
N ASP A 243 -8.35 2.23 15.40
CA ASP A 243 -9.42 2.09 16.41
C ASP A 243 -10.31 0.88 16.14
N SER A 244 -10.61 0.59 14.86
CA SER A 244 -11.40 -0.59 14.46
C SER A 244 -10.64 -1.90 14.70
N ILE A 245 -9.33 -1.89 14.46
CA ILE A 245 -8.43 -3.01 14.73
C ILE A 245 -8.29 -3.24 16.24
N ALA A 246 -8.22 -2.18 17.05
CA ALA A 246 -8.23 -2.30 18.51
C ALA A 246 -9.49 -3.03 18.99
N MET A 247 -10.66 -2.65 18.47
CA MET A 247 -11.92 -3.36 18.76
C MET A 247 -11.95 -4.80 18.21
N LEU A 248 -11.16 -5.12 17.18
CA LEU A 248 -11.04 -6.47 16.63
C LEU A 248 -10.22 -7.36 17.56
N MET A 249 -9.15 -6.83 18.15
CA MET A 249 -8.32 -7.53 19.13
C MET A 249 -9.09 -7.93 20.40
N ASP A 250 -10.15 -7.20 20.76
CA ASP A 250 -11.05 -7.58 21.86
C ASP A 250 -11.88 -8.84 21.54
N LYS A 251 -12.00 -9.21 20.27
CA LYS A 251 -12.82 -10.34 19.79
C LYS A 251 -12.01 -11.54 19.34
N GLU A 252 -10.90 -11.30 18.66
CA GLU A 252 -10.07 -12.34 18.06
C GLU A 252 -8.59 -11.97 18.12
N THR A 253 -7.73 -12.96 17.88
CA THR A 253 -6.30 -12.72 17.79
C THR A 253 -5.95 -12.04 16.48
N VAL A 254 -5.26 -10.90 16.58
CA VAL A 254 -4.60 -10.22 15.46
C VAL A 254 -3.09 -10.42 15.59
N GLU A 255 -2.39 -10.64 14.50
CA GLU A 255 -0.94 -10.82 14.48
C GLU A 255 -0.25 -9.65 13.75
N ALA A 256 0.88 -9.20 14.30
CA ALA A 256 1.80 -8.32 13.63
C ALA A 256 2.79 -9.15 12.81
N TYR A 257 2.89 -8.88 11.52
CA TYR A 257 3.82 -9.49 10.57
C TYR A 257 5.01 -8.55 10.34
N HIS A 258 6.24 -9.02 10.54
CA HIS A 258 7.43 -8.19 10.33
C HIS A 258 7.82 -8.15 8.85
N LEU A 259 7.87 -6.95 8.27
CA LEU A 259 8.30 -6.70 6.89
C LEU A 259 9.65 -7.38 6.57
N LYS A 260 9.74 -7.99 5.38
CA LYS A 260 11.01 -8.39 4.75
C LYS A 260 11.41 -7.34 3.71
N GLY A 261 12.68 -6.95 3.73
CA GLY A 261 13.21 -5.91 2.85
C GLY A 261 12.98 -4.51 3.42
N VAL A 262 12.64 -3.57 2.56
CA VAL A 262 12.56 -2.13 2.88
C VAL A 262 11.23 -1.57 2.37
N SER A 263 10.67 -0.61 3.11
CA SER A 263 9.54 0.19 2.69
C SER A 263 9.97 1.64 2.41
N HIS A 264 9.26 2.30 1.49
CA HIS A 264 9.46 3.71 1.15
C HIS A 264 8.18 4.50 1.41
N ASP A 265 8.18 5.38 2.43
CA ASP A 265 7.09 6.33 2.67
C ASP A 265 7.14 7.48 1.65
N CYS A 266 6.40 7.32 0.56
CA CYS A 266 6.19 8.33 -0.47
C CYS A 266 5.06 9.33 -0.12
N GLY A 267 4.49 9.23 1.09
CA GLY A 267 3.52 10.18 1.64
C GLY A 267 4.17 11.46 2.17
N ASN A 268 5.50 11.46 2.35
CA ASN A 268 6.30 12.63 2.69
C ASN A 268 7.34 12.93 1.58
N LYS A 269 7.74 14.20 1.46
CA LYS A 269 8.60 14.65 0.36
C LYS A 269 9.99 14.03 0.38
N LEU A 270 10.58 13.86 1.55
CA LEU A 270 11.94 13.34 1.67
C LEU A 270 11.97 11.85 1.30
N GLY A 271 11.05 11.06 1.86
CA GLY A 271 10.90 9.64 1.54
C GLY A 271 10.62 9.42 0.06
N TYR A 272 9.74 10.22 -0.56
CA TYR A 272 9.53 10.18 -2.02
C TYR A 272 10.81 10.49 -2.81
N MET A 273 11.61 11.48 -2.40
CA MET A 273 12.88 11.80 -3.08
C MET A 273 13.92 10.68 -2.93
N GLN A 274 14.02 10.08 -1.74
CA GLN A 274 14.91 8.93 -1.48
C GLN A 274 14.51 7.75 -2.35
N ALA A 275 13.22 7.39 -2.35
CA ALA A 275 12.69 6.32 -3.18
C ALA A 275 12.98 6.57 -4.67
N PHE A 276 12.80 7.81 -5.15
CA PHE A 276 13.08 8.16 -6.55
C PHE A 276 14.54 7.91 -6.93
N VAL A 277 15.48 8.26 -6.04
CA VAL A 277 16.91 8.01 -6.27
C VAL A 277 17.22 6.52 -6.26
N GLU A 278 16.72 5.77 -5.27
CA GLU A 278 16.96 4.32 -5.13
C GLU A 278 16.41 3.52 -6.31
N TYR A 279 15.17 3.80 -6.73
CA TYR A 279 14.60 3.19 -7.93
C TYR A 279 15.30 3.68 -9.20
N GLY A 280 15.78 4.93 -9.22
CA GLY A 280 16.53 5.49 -10.34
C GLY A 280 17.84 4.74 -10.58
N VAL A 281 18.61 4.45 -9.54
CA VAL A 281 19.88 3.70 -9.66
C VAL A 281 19.66 2.23 -10.01
N ARG A 282 18.52 1.66 -9.61
CA ARG A 282 18.13 0.27 -9.92
C ARG A 282 17.36 0.14 -11.25
N HIS A 283 17.07 1.24 -11.95
CA HIS A 283 16.29 1.22 -13.19
C HIS A 283 16.99 0.36 -14.27
N PRO A 284 16.29 -0.57 -14.94
CA PRO A 284 16.91 -1.59 -15.81
C PRO A 284 17.66 -1.01 -17.02
N VAL A 285 17.19 0.12 -17.56
CA VAL A 285 17.82 0.80 -18.71
C VAL A 285 18.76 1.93 -18.27
N LEU A 286 18.28 2.87 -17.46
CA LEU A 286 18.99 4.10 -17.09
C LEU A 286 19.86 4.01 -15.84
N GLY A 287 19.74 2.94 -15.03
CA GLY A 287 20.34 2.89 -13.69
C GLY A 287 21.86 3.02 -13.66
N LYS A 288 22.54 2.41 -14.64
CA LYS A 288 24.01 2.51 -14.76
C LYS A 288 24.45 3.95 -15.03
N GLU A 289 23.89 4.58 -16.06
CA GLU A 289 24.22 5.96 -16.44
C GLU A 289 23.85 6.95 -15.33
N PHE A 290 22.69 6.76 -14.69
CA PHE A 290 22.26 7.57 -13.56
C PHE A 290 23.20 7.45 -12.35
N THR A 291 23.67 6.24 -12.04
CA THR A 291 24.64 5.99 -10.96
C THR A 291 25.97 6.67 -11.25
N GLU A 292 26.49 6.56 -12.47
CA GLU A 292 27.72 7.23 -12.90
C GLU A 292 27.60 8.75 -12.76
N TRP A 293 26.48 9.33 -13.21
CA TRP A 293 26.20 10.76 -13.05
C TRP A 293 26.10 11.20 -11.59
N LEU A 294 25.43 10.42 -10.72
CA LEU A 294 25.32 10.70 -9.30
C LEU A 294 26.69 10.70 -8.61
N ASN A 295 27.52 9.70 -8.88
CA ASN A 295 28.85 9.59 -8.28
C ASN A 295 29.74 10.79 -8.64
N ASN A 296 29.71 11.23 -9.90
CA ASN A 296 30.44 12.42 -10.34
C ASN A 296 29.91 13.68 -9.64
N THR A 297 28.58 13.86 -9.61
CA THR A 297 27.94 15.06 -9.04
C THR A 297 28.16 15.20 -7.53
N VAL A 298 28.18 14.08 -6.79
CA VAL A 298 28.39 14.07 -5.33
C VAL A 298 29.88 14.18 -4.99
N SER A 299 30.76 13.60 -5.81
CA SER A 299 32.22 13.68 -5.61
C SER A 299 32.78 15.08 -5.93
N ASP A 300 32.29 15.73 -6.99
CA ASP A 300 32.75 17.07 -7.42
C ASP A 300 32.30 18.21 -6.49
N LYS A 301 31.47 17.91 -5.48
CA LYS A 301 30.95 18.88 -4.49
C LYS A 301 31.57 18.72 -3.09
N LYS A 302 32.61 17.89 -2.94
CA LYS A 302 33.50 17.86 -1.76
C LYS A 302 34.78 18.63 -2.05
#